data_AF-A0AA37HLD6-F1
#
_entry.id   AF-A0AA37HLD6-F1
#
_cell.length_a   1.000
_cell.length_b   1.000
_cell.length_c   1.000
_cell.angle_alpha   90.00
_cell.angle_beta   90.00
_cell.angle_gamma   90.00
#
_symmetry.space_group_name_H-M   'P 1'
#
loop_
_entity.id
_entity.type
_entity.pdbx_description
1 polymer ?
#
loop_
_entity_poly.entity_id
_entity_poly.type
_entity_poly.pdbx_seq_one_letter_code
_entity_poly.pdbx_strand_id
1 'polypeptide(L)'
;MIWGEIKGSGASPYRTVADLSGPAAKCSCPSRKFPCKHALGLRLVDAAAPIDEAAAPAWVEAWAKGRETRAAAAETRAQAPTKPVDERAQAKRRQAREGRVAAALDEFDLWLCDLMRRGLSSARAEPYAFWDRMAGRLLDGQAPGMARRVRALPGLVAAVAQPGAPRPEAALGLGLGRLALLVRAARRLDALQPEQAAGVRTALGFPVTNEEMAARPDHTDDWAVLAHSVEEEDKLTVRSVWLVGRASCVVAQVLDYGTAASPLPAAPTAGQDFSGALAFQPGDPPLRAVFRDGQAGCAAKVALPGAASVAAARDAFAAGVRAPAWLLQALAGQRDTLPEPIDRIAGPEFAWLARACGEAPAETADASSDWTVGTLAERSAAFTALRARDPGAARVALEPVFRKEKADLRNTLVNALATGLSEADEPFSESCLDDRGSGVRLAAQRLLPLLPGSRYASRMSGWARAALTVESKRRLLGGTTHALVLTLPEESPELVRDSVDANAWESRNGGARSALLRAILARAPLDAFADHPPRLWIALALGSEGRTRSSTDYTPRPGAPATRTGRARWPRFWPMPMARRSRACAGPPSSSVSGRRLSTSFPMPTGRRGSPS
;
A
#
# COMPACT_ATOMS: atom_id res chain seq x y z
N MET A 1 -7.22 20.37 39.07
CA MET A 1 -7.93 21.14 38.02
C MET A 1 -7.41 22.57 38.04
N ILE A 2 -7.51 23.30 36.94
CA ILE A 2 -7.12 24.72 36.87
C ILE A 2 -8.27 25.57 36.33
N TRP A 3 -8.38 26.82 36.77
CA TRP A 3 -9.42 27.74 36.33
C TRP A 3 -8.94 29.19 36.34
N GLY A 4 -9.60 30.04 35.54
CA GLY A 4 -9.34 31.47 35.48
C GLY A 4 -10.44 32.24 34.75
N GLU A 5 -10.51 33.55 34.98
CA GLU A 5 -11.42 34.46 34.28
C GLU A 5 -10.62 35.27 33.26
N ILE A 6 -10.65 34.84 31.99
CA ILE A 6 -9.73 35.33 30.95
C ILE A 6 -10.38 36.51 30.20
N LYS A 7 -9.74 37.68 30.22
CA LYS A 7 -10.26 38.89 29.57
C LYS A 7 -10.51 38.66 28.06
N GLY A 8 -11.76 38.84 27.64
CA GLY A 8 -12.21 38.63 26.27
C GLY A 8 -12.46 39.93 25.50
N SER A 9 -13.16 39.80 24.38
CA SER A 9 -13.69 40.94 23.60
C SER A 9 -15.11 41.35 24.02
N GLY A 10 -15.58 40.89 25.18
CA GLY A 10 -16.86 41.28 25.79
C GLY A 10 -16.65 41.92 27.16
N ALA A 11 -17.71 42.52 27.72
CA ALA A 11 -17.63 43.26 28.99
C ALA A 11 -17.22 42.40 30.19
N SER A 12 -17.65 41.13 30.23
CA SER A 12 -17.28 40.17 31.28
C SER A 12 -16.14 39.24 30.82
N PRO A 13 -15.20 38.87 31.70
CA PRO A 13 -14.15 37.90 31.37
C PRO A 13 -14.72 36.49 31.16
N TYR A 14 -14.04 35.69 30.33
CA TYR A 14 -14.44 34.32 30.04
C TYR A 14 -13.99 33.36 31.15
N ARG A 15 -14.97 32.94 31.97
CA ARG A 15 -14.83 31.84 32.93
C ARG A 15 -14.37 30.58 32.20
N THR A 16 -13.18 30.12 32.54
CA THR A 16 -12.47 29.03 31.88
C THR A 16 -11.98 28.06 32.94
N VAL A 17 -12.34 26.78 32.81
CA VAL A 17 -11.85 25.68 33.66
C VAL A 17 -11.32 24.56 32.76
N ALA A 18 -10.22 23.95 33.16
CA ALA A 18 -9.66 22.77 32.55
C ALA A 18 -9.28 21.74 33.60
N ASP A 19 -9.53 20.47 33.27
CA ASP A 19 -8.91 19.37 33.99
C ASP A 19 -7.43 19.24 33.59
N LEU A 20 -6.63 18.59 34.42
CA LEU A 20 -5.26 18.17 34.08
C LEU A 20 -5.19 16.65 33.83
N SER A 21 -6.14 15.88 34.37
CA SER A 21 -6.21 14.41 34.21
C SER A 21 -6.64 13.91 32.82
N GLY A 22 -7.06 14.81 31.93
CA GLY A 22 -7.54 14.43 30.58
C GLY A 22 -7.98 15.62 29.74
N PRO A 23 -8.50 15.42 28.51
CA PRO A 23 -8.81 16.49 27.55
C PRO A 23 -10.06 17.34 27.89
N ALA A 24 -10.56 17.33 29.12
CA ALA A 24 -11.77 18.04 29.53
C ALA A 24 -11.51 19.53 29.86
N ALA A 25 -12.29 20.43 29.24
CA ALA A 25 -12.32 21.86 29.59
C ALA A 25 -13.68 22.48 29.26
N LYS A 26 -14.03 23.59 29.92
CA LYS A 26 -15.21 24.43 29.65
C LYS A 26 -14.80 25.91 29.70
N CYS A 27 -15.28 26.69 28.74
CA CYS A 27 -15.05 28.12 28.66
C CYS A 27 -16.36 28.83 28.26
N SER A 28 -16.66 29.99 28.84
CA SER A 28 -17.86 30.78 28.48
C SER A 28 -17.72 31.62 27.20
N CYS A 29 -16.63 31.46 26.44
CA CYS A 29 -16.44 32.19 25.18
C CYS A 29 -17.29 31.62 24.02
N PRO A 30 -17.71 32.44 23.04
CA PRO A 30 -18.56 32.02 21.92
C PRO A 30 -17.82 31.22 20.82
N SER A 31 -16.70 30.56 21.14
CA SER A 31 -15.94 29.77 20.16
C SER A 31 -16.56 28.40 19.96
N ARG A 32 -16.75 27.98 18.69
CA ARG A 32 -17.20 26.62 18.34
C ARG A 32 -16.06 25.57 18.33
N LYS A 33 -14.81 25.98 18.55
CA LYS A 33 -13.66 25.07 18.63
C LYS A 33 -13.36 24.74 20.09
N PHE A 34 -13.36 23.45 20.42
CA PHE A 34 -13.12 22.92 21.78
C PHE A 34 -11.97 21.91 21.76
N PRO A 35 -10.98 22.00 22.68
CA PRO A 35 -10.76 23.10 23.62
C PRO A 35 -10.46 24.43 22.89
N CYS A 36 -11.02 25.53 23.41
CA CYS A 36 -10.85 26.84 22.79
C CYS A 36 -9.49 27.46 23.14
N LYS A 37 -9.10 28.54 22.44
CA LYS A 37 -7.82 29.24 22.70
C LYS A 37 -7.62 29.69 24.16
N HIS A 38 -8.70 29.95 24.90
CA HIS A 38 -8.63 30.33 26.31
C HIS A 38 -8.35 29.13 27.22
N ALA A 39 -8.94 27.96 26.94
CA ALA A 39 -8.68 26.73 27.68
C ALA A 39 -7.27 26.17 27.39
N LEU A 40 -6.81 26.28 26.13
CA LEU A 40 -5.44 25.99 25.76
C LEU A 40 -4.46 26.98 26.40
N GLY A 41 -4.76 28.28 26.34
CA GLY A 41 -3.96 29.33 26.97
C GLY A 41 -3.83 29.14 28.49
N LEU A 42 -4.91 28.78 29.18
CA LEU A 42 -4.89 28.50 30.62
C LEU A 42 -3.92 27.35 30.97
N ARG A 43 -3.95 26.25 30.19
CA ARG A 43 -3.00 25.13 30.35
C ARG A 43 -1.56 25.50 30.00
N LEU A 44 -1.37 26.35 29.00
CA LEU A 44 -0.03 26.80 28.59
C LEU A 44 0.59 27.77 29.60
N VAL A 45 -0.22 28.59 30.28
CA VAL A 45 0.25 29.40 31.41
C VAL A 45 0.64 28.48 32.57
N ASP A 46 -0.22 27.54 32.94
CA ASP A 46 0.02 26.59 34.05
C ASP A 46 1.28 25.72 33.84
N ALA A 47 1.50 25.28 32.61
CA ALA A 47 2.70 24.52 32.23
C ALA A 47 3.98 25.38 32.10
N ALA A 48 3.86 26.70 31.89
CA ALA A 48 5.00 27.60 31.79
C ALA A 48 5.42 28.18 33.14
N ALA A 49 4.44 28.47 34.00
CA ALA A 49 4.62 28.85 35.39
C ALA A 49 3.39 28.40 36.17
N PRO A 50 3.51 27.39 37.06
CA PRO A 50 2.52 27.12 38.08
C PRO A 50 2.22 28.38 38.89
N ILE A 51 1.01 28.40 39.42
CA ILE A 51 0.15 29.59 39.39
C ILE A 51 0.12 30.22 40.85
N ASP A 52 -0.86 31.01 41.39
CA ASP A 52 -0.96 31.66 42.78
C ASP A 52 -2.19 31.27 43.71
N GLU A 53 -2.10 30.53 44.84
CA GLU A 53 -3.16 29.59 45.34
C GLU A 53 -4.56 30.17 45.71
N ALA A 54 -5.65 29.41 45.48
CA ALA A 54 -6.95 29.62 46.15
C ALA A 54 -8.07 28.56 45.95
N ALA A 55 -9.08 28.61 46.84
CA ALA A 55 -10.35 27.89 46.76
C ALA A 55 -11.13 28.02 45.44
N ALA A 56 -11.93 27.00 45.09
CA ALA A 56 -12.72 26.94 43.86
C ALA A 56 -13.99 27.82 43.94
N PRO A 57 -14.27 28.68 42.94
CA PRO A 57 -15.57 29.34 42.82
C PRO A 57 -16.70 28.34 42.50
N ALA A 58 -17.91 28.61 42.97
CA ALA A 58 -19.08 27.73 42.77
C ALA A 58 -19.36 27.29 41.32
N TRP A 59 -18.94 28.07 40.32
CA TRP A 59 -19.08 27.69 38.90
C TRP A 59 -18.07 26.62 38.43
N VAL A 60 -16.95 26.46 39.14
CA VAL A 60 -15.96 25.37 38.98
C VAL A 60 -16.47 24.12 39.69
N GLU A 61 -16.96 24.26 40.92
CA GLU A 61 -17.53 23.15 41.71
C GLU A 61 -18.74 22.52 41.01
N ALA A 62 -19.67 23.35 40.50
CA ALA A 62 -20.81 22.90 39.71
C ALA A 62 -20.40 22.21 38.39
N TRP A 63 -19.22 22.52 37.84
CA TRP A 63 -18.68 21.82 36.67
C TRP A 63 -18.05 20.47 37.03
N ALA A 64 -17.35 20.38 38.17
CA ALA A 64 -16.76 19.15 38.70
C ALA A 64 -17.84 18.14 39.13
N LYS A 65 -18.79 18.55 39.96
CA LYS A 65 -19.99 17.76 40.32
C LYS A 65 -20.82 17.37 39.09
N GLY A 66 -20.86 18.26 38.10
CA GLY A 66 -21.43 18.00 36.77
C GLY A 66 -20.60 17.08 35.88
N ARG A 67 -19.35 16.71 36.23
CA ARG A 67 -18.58 15.62 35.60
C ARG A 67 -18.80 14.31 36.36
N GLU A 68 -18.67 14.33 37.68
CA GLU A 68 -18.89 13.18 38.58
C GLU A 68 -20.25 12.50 38.32
N THR A 69 -21.34 13.27 38.31
CA THR A 69 -22.69 12.76 38.03
C THR A 69 -22.84 12.12 36.65
N ARG A 70 -22.08 12.56 35.64
CA ARG A 70 -22.07 11.95 34.30
C ARG A 70 -21.12 10.75 34.19
N ALA A 71 -20.06 10.71 34.98
CA ALA A 71 -19.21 9.52 35.12
C ALA A 71 -20.02 8.39 35.78
N ALA A 72 -20.60 8.65 36.96
CA ALA A 72 -21.46 7.69 37.65
C ALA A 72 -22.64 7.21 36.78
N ALA A 73 -23.31 8.11 36.04
CA ALA A 73 -24.39 7.71 35.12
C ALA A 73 -23.92 6.86 33.92
N ALA A 74 -22.68 7.06 33.44
CA ALA A 74 -22.09 6.22 32.40
C ALA A 74 -21.65 4.86 32.96
N GLU A 75 -21.14 4.84 34.19
CA GLU A 75 -20.69 3.66 34.93
C GLU A 75 -21.87 2.76 35.32
N THR A 76 -22.94 3.31 35.89
CA THR A 76 -24.22 2.60 36.10
C THR A 76 -24.79 2.03 34.79
N ARG A 77 -24.58 2.72 33.66
CA ARG A 77 -25.03 2.25 32.34
C ARG A 77 -24.13 1.15 31.76
N ALA A 78 -22.85 1.09 32.15
CA ALA A 78 -21.92 0.01 31.80
C ALA A 78 -22.14 -1.23 32.67
N GLN A 79 -22.55 -1.05 33.93
CA GLN A 79 -22.86 -2.10 34.90
C GLN A 79 -24.28 -2.67 34.78
N ALA A 80 -25.14 -2.08 33.93
CA ALA A 80 -26.51 -2.56 33.72
C ALA A 80 -26.49 -3.96 33.08
N PRO A 81 -27.22 -4.96 33.64
CA PRO A 81 -27.13 -6.35 33.19
C PRO A 81 -27.57 -6.49 31.74
N THR A 82 -26.70 -7.09 30.92
CA THR A 82 -27.01 -7.47 29.54
C THR A 82 -28.22 -8.40 29.52
N LYS A 83 -29.20 -8.09 28.65
CA LYS A 83 -30.35 -8.98 28.43
C LYS A 83 -29.84 -10.38 28.04
N PRO A 84 -30.45 -11.47 28.56
CA PRO A 84 -30.02 -12.82 28.27
C PRO A 84 -29.97 -13.05 26.75
N VAL A 85 -28.80 -13.50 26.30
CA VAL A 85 -28.50 -13.67 24.89
C VAL A 85 -29.12 -14.97 24.39
N ASP A 86 -29.94 -14.90 23.35
CA ASP A 86 -30.34 -16.10 22.61
C ASP A 86 -29.13 -16.61 21.80
N GLU A 87 -28.43 -17.57 22.40
CA GLU A 87 -27.27 -18.27 21.85
C GLU A 87 -27.59 -18.97 20.52
N ARG A 88 -28.80 -19.54 20.39
CA ARG A 88 -29.22 -20.28 19.19
C ARG A 88 -29.47 -19.31 18.03
N ALA A 89 -30.13 -18.19 18.29
CA ALA A 89 -30.25 -17.12 17.30
C ALA A 89 -28.91 -16.43 17.03
N GLN A 90 -27.99 -16.32 18.00
CA GLN A 90 -26.62 -15.86 17.73
C GLN A 90 -25.87 -16.83 16.82
N ALA A 91 -25.88 -18.13 17.09
CA ALA A 91 -25.24 -19.15 16.26
C ALA A 91 -25.80 -19.13 14.83
N LYS A 92 -27.13 -19.07 14.68
CA LYS A 92 -27.79 -18.92 13.37
C LYS A 92 -27.39 -17.63 12.66
N ARG A 93 -27.21 -16.51 13.39
CA ARG A 93 -26.69 -15.24 12.84
C ARG A 93 -25.22 -15.30 12.45
N ARG A 94 -24.37 -16.04 13.19
CA ARG A 94 -22.96 -16.31 12.85
C ARG A 94 -22.87 -17.11 11.55
N GLN A 95 -23.53 -18.26 11.47
CA GLN A 95 -23.57 -19.11 10.28
C GLN A 95 -24.15 -18.37 9.05
N ALA A 96 -25.23 -17.60 9.23
CA ALA A 96 -25.83 -16.78 8.17
C ALA A 96 -24.99 -15.53 7.80
N ARG A 97 -23.94 -15.20 8.55
CA ARG A 97 -22.89 -14.26 8.12
C ARG A 97 -21.78 -14.99 7.37
N GLU A 98 -21.29 -16.11 7.90
CA GLU A 98 -20.23 -16.90 7.27
C GLU A 98 -20.63 -17.35 5.84
N GLY A 99 -21.87 -17.80 5.63
CA GLY A 99 -22.38 -18.12 4.29
C GLY A 99 -22.47 -16.93 3.32
N ARG A 100 -22.78 -15.72 3.81
CA ARG A 100 -22.78 -14.49 2.99
C ARG A 100 -21.37 -14.00 2.66
N VAL A 101 -20.45 -14.14 3.61
CA VAL A 101 -19.03 -13.86 3.37
C VAL A 101 -18.47 -14.84 2.35
N ALA A 102 -18.74 -16.14 2.47
CA ALA A 102 -18.32 -17.15 1.50
C ALA A 102 -18.80 -16.82 0.08
N ALA A 103 -20.11 -16.59 -0.12
CA ALA A 103 -20.67 -16.25 -1.43
C ALA A 103 -20.07 -14.98 -2.04
N ALA A 104 -19.80 -13.95 -1.23
CA ALA A 104 -19.17 -12.72 -1.71
C ALA A 104 -17.66 -12.88 -1.99
N LEU A 105 -16.97 -13.78 -1.28
CA LEU A 105 -15.60 -14.18 -1.61
C LEU A 105 -15.53 -14.99 -2.90
N ASP A 106 -16.54 -15.80 -3.21
CA ASP A 106 -16.62 -16.55 -4.46
C ASP A 106 -16.90 -15.64 -5.66
N GLU A 107 -17.80 -14.66 -5.56
CA GLU A 107 -17.96 -13.61 -6.59
C GLU A 107 -16.66 -12.80 -6.77
N PHE A 108 -15.98 -12.46 -5.66
CA PHE A 108 -14.73 -11.73 -5.70
C PHE A 108 -13.57 -12.53 -6.31
N ASP A 109 -13.52 -13.85 -6.11
CA ASP A 109 -12.52 -14.75 -6.71
C ASP A 109 -12.70 -14.85 -8.23
N LEU A 110 -13.95 -14.93 -8.71
CA LEU A 110 -14.27 -14.84 -10.15
C LEU A 110 -13.85 -13.49 -10.73
N TRP A 111 -14.14 -12.38 -10.04
CA TRP A 111 -13.73 -11.03 -10.45
C TRP A 111 -12.20 -10.84 -10.43
N LEU A 112 -11.50 -11.44 -9.47
CA LEU A 112 -10.03 -11.48 -9.46
C LEU A 112 -9.48 -12.24 -10.67
N CYS A 113 -10.10 -13.38 -11.02
CA CYS A 113 -9.74 -14.14 -12.22
C CYS A 113 -9.96 -13.29 -13.48
N ASP A 114 -11.09 -12.60 -13.61
CA ASP A 114 -11.38 -11.71 -14.76
C ASP A 114 -10.50 -10.45 -14.80
N LEU A 115 -10.05 -9.96 -13.65
CA LEU A 115 -9.05 -8.89 -13.59
C LEU A 115 -7.68 -9.39 -14.08
N MET A 116 -7.26 -10.59 -13.65
CA MET A 116 -5.99 -11.18 -14.05
C MET A 116 -5.97 -11.66 -15.51
N ARG A 117 -7.10 -12.16 -16.04
CA ARG A 117 -7.27 -12.50 -17.47
C ARG A 117 -7.05 -11.29 -18.39
N ARG A 118 -7.41 -10.08 -17.93
CA ARG A 118 -7.22 -8.82 -18.66
C ARG A 118 -5.85 -8.15 -18.40
N GLY A 119 -5.18 -8.56 -17.33
CA GLY A 119 -3.83 -8.14 -16.98
C GLY A 119 -3.75 -6.88 -16.11
N LEU A 120 -2.66 -6.79 -15.33
CA LEU A 120 -2.44 -5.69 -14.38
C LEU A 120 -2.37 -4.30 -15.06
N SER A 121 -1.93 -4.25 -16.32
CA SER A 121 -1.84 -3.02 -17.11
C SER A 121 -3.22 -2.43 -17.44
N SER A 122 -4.23 -3.27 -17.73
CA SER A 122 -5.60 -2.78 -17.92
C SER A 122 -6.26 -2.43 -16.58
N ALA A 123 -5.97 -3.22 -15.52
CA ALA A 123 -6.43 -2.92 -14.17
C ALA A 123 -5.98 -1.52 -13.69
N ARG A 124 -4.75 -1.11 -14.03
CA ARG A 124 -4.23 0.25 -13.79
C ARG A 124 -5.05 1.37 -14.46
N ALA A 125 -5.78 1.08 -15.53
CA ALA A 125 -6.60 2.06 -16.25
C ALA A 125 -8.05 2.18 -15.75
N GLU A 126 -8.48 1.28 -14.86
CA GLU A 126 -9.85 1.22 -14.32
C GLU A 126 -10.16 2.43 -13.41
N PRO A 127 -11.32 3.10 -13.57
CA PRO A 127 -11.72 4.21 -12.70
C PRO A 127 -12.03 3.71 -11.28
N TYR A 128 -11.95 4.58 -10.27
CA TYR A 128 -12.27 4.22 -8.87
C TYR A 128 -13.62 3.47 -8.73
N ALA A 129 -14.64 3.87 -9.50
CA ALA A 129 -15.95 3.21 -9.52
C ALA A 129 -15.93 1.73 -9.96
N PHE A 130 -14.93 1.25 -10.69
CA PHE A 130 -14.77 -0.18 -10.98
C PHE A 130 -14.46 -0.96 -9.70
N TRP A 131 -13.50 -0.47 -8.93
CA TRP A 131 -13.07 -1.03 -7.64
C TRP A 131 -14.16 -0.90 -6.58
N ASP A 132 -14.80 0.27 -6.51
CA ASP A 132 -15.85 0.54 -5.53
C ASP A 132 -17.11 -0.31 -5.73
N ARG A 133 -17.49 -0.64 -6.97
CA ARG A 133 -18.60 -1.60 -7.23
C ARG A 133 -18.33 -2.99 -6.65
N MET A 134 -17.08 -3.46 -6.67
CA MET A 134 -16.71 -4.74 -6.03
C MET A 134 -16.59 -4.59 -4.51
N ALA A 135 -16.06 -3.47 -4.03
CA ALA A 135 -16.05 -3.17 -2.60
C ALA A 135 -17.47 -3.09 -2.00
N GLY A 136 -18.46 -2.58 -2.74
CA GLY A 136 -19.87 -2.60 -2.36
C GLY A 136 -20.41 -4.01 -2.16
N ARG A 137 -20.23 -4.90 -3.15
CA ARG A 137 -20.63 -6.32 -3.06
C ARG A 137 -19.99 -7.04 -1.88
N LEU A 138 -18.72 -6.74 -1.58
CA LEU A 138 -18.02 -7.24 -0.40
C LEU A 138 -18.57 -6.67 0.92
N LEU A 139 -19.11 -5.44 0.95
CA LEU A 139 -19.80 -4.88 2.12
C LEU A 139 -21.16 -5.56 2.33
N ASP A 140 -21.94 -5.74 1.26
CA ASP A 140 -23.24 -6.42 1.29
C ASP A 140 -23.10 -7.89 1.75
N GLY A 141 -22.03 -8.55 1.28
CA GLY A 141 -21.57 -9.87 1.75
C GLY A 141 -21.00 -9.90 3.18
N GLN A 142 -20.95 -8.77 3.88
CA GLN A 142 -20.40 -8.64 5.25
C GLN A 142 -18.89 -8.95 5.40
N ALA A 143 -18.10 -8.68 4.36
CA ALA A 143 -16.63 -8.74 4.34
C ALA A 143 -15.98 -7.33 4.25
N PRO A 144 -16.22 -6.41 5.21
CA PRO A 144 -15.76 -5.03 5.13
C PRO A 144 -14.23 -4.87 5.12
N GLY A 145 -13.49 -5.86 5.65
CA GLY A 145 -12.03 -5.89 5.58
C GLY A 145 -11.51 -6.14 4.17
N MET A 146 -12.24 -6.91 3.35
CA MET A 146 -11.94 -7.07 1.92
C MET A 146 -12.28 -5.78 1.17
N ALA A 147 -13.48 -5.23 1.37
CA ALA A 147 -13.94 -4.01 0.71
C ALA A 147 -12.98 -2.83 0.91
N ARG A 148 -12.51 -2.58 2.14
CA ARG A 148 -11.54 -1.53 2.46
C ARG A 148 -10.22 -1.71 1.70
N ARG A 149 -9.72 -2.94 1.60
CA ARG A 149 -8.49 -3.27 0.86
C ARG A 149 -8.67 -3.08 -0.65
N VAL A 150 -9.82 -3.46 -1.22
CA VAL A 150 -10.15 -3.22 -2.63
C VAL A 150 -10.20 -1.73 -2.95
N ARG A 151 -10.81 -0.90 -2.08
CA ARG A 151 -10.81 0.57 -2.20
C ARG A 151 -9.42 1.21 -2.12
N ALA A 152 -8.46 0.56 -1.48
CA ALA A 152 -7.08 1.06 -1.38
C ALA A 152 -6.23 0.76 -2.64
N LEU A 153 -6.60 -0.22 -3.48
CA LEU A 153 -5.81 -0.62 -4.65
C LEU A 153 -5.56 0.51 -5.67
N PRO A 154 -6.53 1.40 -5.99
CA PRO A 154 -6.27 2.57 -6.84
C PRO A 154 -5.22 3.52 -6.26
N GLY A 155 -5.11 3.62 -4.94
CA GLY A 155 -4.08 4.44 -4.27
C GLY A 155 -2.67 3.92 -4.53
N LEU A 156 -2.47 2.60 -4.59
CA LEU A 156 -1.19 1.98 -4.94
C LEU A 156 -0.74 2.31 -6.38
N VAL A 157 -1.71 2.56 -7.26
CA VAL A 157 -1.51 2.84 -8.69
C VAL A 157 -1.31 4.34 -8.97
N ALA A 158 -1.98 5.19 -8.19
CA ALA A 158 -1.94 6.65 -8.29
C ALA A 158 -0.83 7.30 -7.45
N ALA A 159 -0.18 6.55 -6.55
CA ALA A 159 0.92 7.05 -5.74
C ALA A 159 2.10 7.58 -6.58
N VAL A 160 2.67 8.71 -6.15
CA VAL A 160 3.91 9.24 -6.73
C VAL A 160 5.06 8.28 -6.41
N ALA A 161 5.73 7.79 -7.44
CA ALA A 161 6.84 6.83 -7.31
C ALA A 161 7.92 7.34 -6.36
N GLN A 162 8.16 6.60 -5.27
CA GLN A 162 9.23 6.91 -4.31
C GLN A 162 10.50 6.10 -4.63
N PRO A 163 11.70 6.63 -4.34
CA PRO A 163 12.94 5.85 -4.45
C PRO A 163 12.85 4.56 -3.61
N GLY A 164 13.11 3.41 -4.25
CA GLY A 164 13.04 2.10 -3.60
C GLY A 164 11.63 1.50 -3.43
N ALA A 165 10.56 2.19 -3.85
CA ALA A 165 9.22 1.62 -3.88
C ALA A 165 9.03 0.72 -5.12
N PRO A 166 8.20 -0.35 -5.04
CA PRO A 166 7.85 -1.17 -6.19
C PRO A 166 7.11 -0.35 -7.26
N ARG A 167 7.27 -0.74 -8.53
CA ARG A 167 6.52 -0.13 -9.65
C ARG A 167 5.00 -0.27 -9.42
N PRO A 168 4.16 0.68 -9.88
CA PRO A 168 2.70 0.65 -9.65
C PRO A 168 2.02 -0.69 -10.00
N GLU A 169 2.48 -1.34 -11.07
CA GLU A 169 1.99 -2.65 -11.52
C GLU A 169 2.35 -3.76 -10.53
N ALA A 170 3.56 -3.73 -9.96
CA ALA A 170 4.01 -4.69 -8.94
C ALA A 170 3.33 -4.41 -7.58
N ALA A 171 3.13 -3.15 -7.22
CA ALA A 171 2.37 -2.76 -6.03
C ALA A 171 0.90 -3.25 -6.12
N LEU A 172 0.27 -3.06 -7.27
CA LEU A 172 -1.07 -3.57 -7.56
C LEU A 172 -1.12 -5.10 -7.55
N GLY A 173 -0.16 -5.77 -8.20
CA GLY A 173 -0.03 -7.23 -8.22
C GLY A 173 0.12 -7.83 -6.81
N LEU A 174 0.96 -7.23 -5.97
CA LEU A 174 1.11 -7.61 -4.56
C LEU A 174 -0.18 -7.38 -3.76
N GLY A 175 -0.89 -6.27 -3.99
CA GLY A 175 -2.19 -5.99 -3.37
C GLY A 175 -3.26 -7.03 -3.73
N LEU A 176 -3.37 -7.37 -5.01
CA LEU A 176 -4.29 -8.39 -5.53
C LEU A 176 -3.91 -9.80 -5.08
N GLY A 177 -2.62 -10.16 -5.09
CA GLY A 177 -2.13 -11.44 -4.61
C GLY A 177 -2.43 -11.67 -3.12
N ARG A 178 -2.25 -10.64 -2.28
CA ARG A 178 -2.64 -10.67 -0.86
C ARG A 178 -4.14 -10.87 -0.65
N LEU A 179 -4.98 -10.32 -1.54
CA LEU A 179 -6.43 -10.52 -1.50
C LEU A 179 -6.81 -11.95 -1.95
N ALA A 180 -6.19 -12.48 -3.00
CA ALA A 180 -6.38 -13.87 -3.44
C ALA A 180 -5.93 -14.89 -2.39
N LEU A 181 -4.81 -14.64 -1.71
CA LEU A 181 -4.33 -15.44 -0.58
C LEU A 181 -5.32 -15.39 0.59
N LEU A 182 -5.93 -14.23 0.87
CA LEU A 182 -6.93 -14.09 1.93
C LEU A 182 -8.24 -14.84 1.59
N VAL A 183 -8.67 -14.89 0.32
CA VAL A 183 -9.75 -15.80 -0.14
C VAL A 183 -9.37 -17.27 0.09
N ARG A 184 -8.17 -17.69 -0.33
CA ARG A 184 -7.67 -19.07 -0.16
C ARG A 184 -7.47 -19.48 1.30
N ALA A 185 -7.28 -18.52 2.21
CA ALA A 185 -7.23 -18.76 3.65
C ALA A 185 -8.64 -18.82 4.25
N ALA A 186 -9.56 -17.96 3.82
CA ALA A 186 -10.96 -17.96 4.23
C ALA A 186 -11.67 -19.29 3.89
N ARG A 187 -11.43 -19.85 2.70
CA ARG A 187 -11.94 -21.18 2.28
C ARG A 187 -11.31 -22.37 3.03
N ARG A 188 -10.36 -22.14 3.95
CA ARG A 188 -9.63 -23.18 4.71
C ARG A 188 -9.52 -22.88 6.21
N LEU A 189 -10.44 -22.06 6.75
CA LEU A 189 -10.42 -21.64 8.16
C LEU A 189 -10.31 -22.80 9.15
N ASP A 190 -10.97 -23.93 8.87
CA ASP A 190 -11.02 -25.11 9.74
C ASP A 190 -9.72 -25.95 9.71
N ALA A 191 -8.80 -25.65 8.79
CA ALA A 191 -7.48 -26.26 8.67
C ALA A 191 -6.34 -25.34 9.17
N LEU A 192 -6.67 -24.16 9.72
CA LEU A 192 -5.71 -23.22 10.31
C LEU A 192 -5.70 -23.35 11.84
N GLN A 193 -4.57 -23.00 12.47
CA GLN A 193 -4.51 -22.90 13.93
C GLN A 193 -5.46 -21.80 14.44
N PRO A 194 -6.02 -21.89 15.66
CA PRO A 194 -7.09 -20.99 16.12
C PRO A 194 -6.75 -19.48 15.98
N GLU A 195 -5.53 -19.07 16.37
CA GLU A 195 -5.06 -17.69 16.24
C GLU A 195 -4.87 -17.27 14.77
N GLN A 196 -4.47 -18.19 13.88
CA GLN A 196 -4.35 -17.94 12.44
C GLN A 196 -5.73 -17.80 11.77
N ALA A 197 -6.66 -18.69 12.11
CA ALA A 197 -8.06 -18.61 11.68
C ALA A 197 -8.74 -17.32 12.16
N ALA A 198 -8.42 -16.87 13.37
CA ALA A 198 -8.91 -15.60 13.90
C ALA A 198 -8.24 -14.40 13.21
N GLY A 199 -6.94 -14.45 12.91
CA GLY A 199 -6.25 -13.44 12.09
C GLY A 199 -6.88 -13.28 10.70
N VAL A 200 -7.28 -14.39 10.06
CA VAL A 200 -8.04 -14.39 8.79
C VAL A 200 -9.43 -13.78 8.97
N ARG A 201 -10.20 -14.17 10.00
CA ARG A 201 -11.52 -13.58 10.32
C ARG A 201 -11.41 -12.06 10.56
N THR A 202 -10.44 -11.60 11.33
CA THR A 202 -10.14 -10.18 11.55
C THR A 202 -9.76 -9.47 10.25
N ALA A 203 -8.97 -10.12 9.38
CA ALA A 203 -8.61 -9.56 8.08
C ALA A 203 -9.81 -9.43 7.12
N LEU A 204 -10.75 -10.38 7.12
CA LEU A 204 -12.02 -10.29 6.38
C LEU A 204 -12.98 -9.22 6.95
N GLY A 205 -12.81 -8.86 8.22
CA GLY A 205 -13.64 -7.86 8.92
C GLY A 205 -14.80 -8.46 9.71
N PHE A 206 -14.66 -9.69 10.22
CA PHE A 206 -15.48 -10.15 11.35
C PHE A 206 -15.10 -9.35 12.61
N PRO A 207 -16.07 -8.93 13.43
CA PRO A 207 -15.79 -8.30 14.72
C PRO A 207 -15.34 -9.36 15.72
N VAL A 208 -14.28 -9.05 16.49
CA VAL A 208 -14.01 -9.73 17.76
C VAL A 208 -15.01 -9.19 18.79
N THR A 209 -15.63 -10.07 19.58
CA THR A 209 -16.62 -9.70 20.58
C THR A 209 -15.98 -9.17 21.87
N ASN A 210 -16.76 -8.43 22.66
CA ASN A 210 -16.33 -7.98 23.98
C ASN A 210 -16.06 -9.15 24.95
N GLU A 211 -16.78 -10.27 24.79
CA GLU A 211 -16.61 -11.50 25.56
C GLU A 211 -15.29 -12.19 25.22
N GLU A 212 -15.00 -12.41 23.93
CA GLU A 212 -13.71 -12.93 23.46
C GLU A 212 -12.55 -12.03 23.92
N MET A 213 -12.71 -10.70 23.86
CA MET A 213 -11.71 -9.75 24.36
C MET A 213 -11.56 -9.78 25.88
N ALA A 214 -12.63 -9.94 26.65
CA ALA A 214 -12.57 -10.04 28.11
C ALA A 214 -11.84 -11.32 28.57
N ALA A 215 -11.87 -12.38 27.76
CA ALA A 215 -11.14 -13.62 28.03
C ALA A 215 -9.65 -13.61 27.59
N ARG A 216 -9.15 -12.54 26.95
CA ARG A 216 -7.73 -12.44 26.58
C ARG A 216 -6.88 -12.04 27.79
N PRO A 217 -5.69 -12.65 27.96
CA PRO A 217 -4.75 -12.22 29.00
C PRO A 217 -4.24 -10.81 28.72
N ASP A 218 -4.03 -10.07 29.80
CA ASP A 218 -3.53 -8.70 29.74
C ASP A 218 -2.00 -8.69 29.73
N HIS A 219 -1.41 -8.07 28.69
CA HIS A 219 0.04 -7.94 28.54
C HIS A 219 0.49 -6.59 29.09
N THR A 220 1.21 -6.60 30.21
CA THR A 220 1.75 -5.38 30.85
C THR A 220 3.16 -5.09 30.36
N ASP A 221 3.44 -3.85 29.94
CA ASP A 221 4.77 -3.36 29.54
C ASP A 221 4.83 -1.84 29.73
N ASP A 222 6.03 -1.26 29.59
CA ASP A 222 6.21 0.16 29.31
C ASP A 222 6.20 0.35 27.78
N TRP A 223 5.08 0.82 27.25
CA TRP A 223 4.85 0.89 25.80
C TRP A 223 5.34 2.22 25.21
N ALA A 224 6.33 2.17 24.32
CA ALA A 224 6.77 3.34 23.55
C ALA A 224 5.77 3.61 22.40
N VAL A 225 5.15 4.79 22.37
CA VAL A 225 4.20 5.16 21.31
C VAL A 225 4.92 5.71 20.10
N LEU A 226 5.02 4.91 19.06
CA LEU A 226 5.80 5.18 17.86
C LEU A 226 5.11 6.15 16.90
N ALA A 227 3.81 5.95 16.70
CA ALA A 227 3.03 6.69 15.72
C ALA A 227 1.57 6.81 16.15
N HIS A 228 0.91 7.84 15.61
CA HIS A 228 -0.48 8.17 15.84
C HIS A 228 -1.06 8.78 14.57
N SER A 229 -2.10 8.18 14.01
CA SER A 229 -2.88 8.76 12.90
C SER A 229 -4.33 8.94 13.31
N VAL A 230 -4.96 9.99 12.78
CA VAL A 230 -6.40 10.24 12.91
C VAL A 230 -6.93 10.55 11.51
N GLU A 231 -7.89 9.76 11.08
CA GLU A 231 -8.42 9.73 9.71
C GLU A 231 -9.96 9.79 9.77
N GLU A 232 -10.60 10.47 8.82
CA GLU A 232 -12.07 10.56 8.74
C GLU A 232 -12.58 9.58 7.67
N GLU A 233 -13.24 8.51 8.10
CA GLU A 233 -13.94 7.55 7.24
C GLU A 233 -15.45 7.83 7.25
N ASP A 234 -15.95 8.50 6.22
CA ASP A 234 -17.35 8.90 5.99
C ASP A 234 -18.00 9.75 7.11
N LYS A 235 -18.39 9.11 8.22
CA LYS A 235 -19.04 9.71 9.40
C LYS A 235 -18.36 9.31 10.72
N LEU A 236 -17.21 8.64 10.61
CA LEU A 236 -16.47 8.00 11.69
C LEU A 236 -15.05 8.57 11.70
N THR A 237 -14.62 9.10 12.84
CA THR A 237 -13.20 9.43 13.05
C THR A 237 -12.50 8.17 13.53
N VAL A 238 -11.53 7.67 12.79
CA VAL A 238 -10.71 6.50 13.15
C VAL A 238 -9.38 7.01 13.68
N ARG A 239 -8.93 6.49 14.82
CA ARG A 239 -7.56 6.69 15.31
C ARG A 239 -6.80 5.39 15.31
N SER A 240 -5.59 5.40 14.75
CA SER A 240 -4.59 4.35 14.96
C SER A 240 -3.54 4.85 15.95
N VAL A 241 -3.21 4.03 16.95
CA VAL A 241 -2.06 4.22 17.83
C VAL A 241 -1.15 3.01 17.64
N TRP A 242 0.13 3.23 17.32
CA TRP A 242 1.14 2.17 17.21
C TRP A 242 2.09 2.24 18.39
N LEU A 243 2.26 1.12 19.08
CA LEU A 243 3.06 0.98 20.29
C LEU A 243 4.05 -0.18 20.15
N VAL A 244 5.12 -0.14 20.93
CA VAL A 244 6.03 -1.28 21.14
C VAL A 244 6.45 -1.37 22.60
N GLY A 245 6.33 -2.57 23.18
CA GLY A 245 6.74 -2.83 24.56
C GLY A 245 8.25 -2.68 24.73
N ARG A 246 8.70 -1.92 25.73
CA ARG A 246 10.13 -1.67 25.97
C ARG A 246 10.85 -2.86 26.57
N ALA A 247 10.16 -3.68 27.38
CA ALA A 247 10.71 -4.92 27.91
C ALA A 247 10.53 -6.10 26.93
N SER A 248 9.31 -6.29 26.42
CA SER A 248 8.96 -7.47 25.61
C SER A 248 9.26 -7.34 24.10
N CYS A 249 9.51 -6.13 23.60
CA CYS A 249 9.61 -5.82 22.17
C CYS A 249 8.37 -6.18 21.32
N VAL A 250 7.24 -6.54 21.94
CA VAL A 250 5.97 -6.83 21.26
C VAL A 250 5.41 -5.56 20.63
N VAL A 251 4.92 -5.64 19.39
CA VAL A 251 4.32 -4.51 18.66
C VAL A 251 2.80 -4.58 18.74
N ALA A 252 2.17 -3.47 19.12
CA ALA A 252 0.71 -3.32 19.22
C ALA A 252 0.20 -2.20 18.30
N GLN A 253 -1.02 -2.37 17.78
CA GLN A 253 -1.78 -1.32 17.11
C GLN A 253 -3.22 -1.26 17.66
N VAL A 254 -3.50 -0.25 18.47
CA VAL A 254 -4.85 0.04 18.98
C VAL A 254 -5.63 0.82 17.90
N LEU A 255 -6.93 0.50 17.77
CA LEU A 255 -7.88 1.27 16.98
C LEU A 255 -8.98 1.83 17.88
N ASP A 256 -9.18 3.14 17.80
CA ASP A 256 -10.32 3.81 18.41
C ASP A 256 -11.25 4.37 17.33
N TYR A 257 -12.55 4.39 17.64
CA TYR A 257 -13.59 4.87 16.74
C TYR A 257 -14.43 5.94 17.42
N GLY A 258 -14.50 7.12 16.81
CA GLY A 258 -15.28 8.27 17.27
C GLY A 258 -16.36 8.67 16.27
N THR A 259 -17.45 9.24 16.77
CA THR A 259 -18.53 9.85 15.98
C THR A 259 -18.82 11.24 16.51
N ALA A 260 -19.61 12.04 15.78
CA ALA A 260 -20.08 13.34 16.26
C ALA A 260 -20.86 13.29 17.60
N ALA A 261 -21.40 12.12 17.98
CA ALA A 261 -22.11 11.91 19.25
C ALA A 261 -21.25 11.27 20.35
N SER A 262 -20.12 10.65 20.01
CA SER A 262 -19.21 9.98 20.94
C SER A 262 -17.77 10.21 20.48
N PRO A 263 -17.03 11.18 21.04
CA PRO A 263 -15.67 11.48 20.62
C PRO A 263 -14.71 10.31 20.91
N LEU A 264 -13.55 10.33 20.26
CA LEU A 264 -12.45 9.41 20.56
C LEU A 264 -12.08 9.46 22.06
N PRO A 265 -11.77 8.31 22.70
CA PRO A 265 -11.32 8.28 24.09
C PRO A 265 -9.95 8.96 24.26
N ALA A 266 -9.48 9.10 25.50
CA ALA A 266 -8.08 9.45 25.74
C ALA A 266 -7.15 8.33 25.24
N ALA A 267 -6.00 8.69 24.67
CA ALA A 267 -4.94 7.77 24.29
C ALA A 267 -3.59 8.51 24.37
N PRO A 268 -2.46 7.81 24.58
CA PRO A 268 -1.14 8.41 24.57
C PRO A 268 -0.76 8.90 23.15
N THR A 269 -0.01 10.00 23.08
CA THR A 269 0.44 10.61 21.83
C THR A 269 1.76 9.98 21.35
N ALA A 270 2.04 10.01 20.04
CA ALA A 270 3.35 9.62 19.51
C ALA A 270 4.48 10.42 20.20
N GLY A 271 5.53 9.72 20.62
CA GLY A 271 6.62 10.28 21.44
C GLY A 271 6.33 10.34 22.95
N GLN A 272 5.23 9.77 23.42
CA GLN A 272 5.01 9.44 24.83
C GLN A 272 5.30 7.95 25.10
N ASP A 273 5.48 7.61 26.38
CA ASP A 273 5.38 6.23 26.86
C ASP A 273 3.99 6.02 27.51
N PHE A 274 3.52 4.78 27.52
CA PHE A 274 2.32 4.35 28.23
C PHE A 274 2.68 3.13 29.09
N SER A 275 2.67 3.30 30.41
CA SER A 275 2.90 2.20 31.36
C SER A 275 1.55 1.55 31.66
N GLY A 276 1.36 0.28 31.27
CA GLY A 276 0.07 -0.37 31.44
C GLY A 276 -0.15 -1.67 30.67
N ALA A 277 -1.37 -2.17 30.78
CA ALA A 277 -1.86 -3.39 30.19
C ALA A 277 -2.53 -3.15 28.83
N LEU A 278 -2.19 -4.01 27.85
CA LEU A 278 -2.90 -4.16 26.58
C LEU A 278 -3.46 -5.57 26.47
N ALA A 279 -4.73 -5.69 26.06
CA ALA A 279 -5.32 -6.98 25.70
C ALA A 279 -5.28 -7.16 24.17
N PHE A 280 -4.64 -8.23 23.70
CA PHE A 280 -4.47 -8.49 22.27
C PHE A 280 -5.66 -9.27 21.68
N GLN A 281 -6.20 -8.75 20.57
CA GLN A 281 -7.16 -9.49 19.74
C GLN A 281 -6.51 -10.79 19.21
N PRO A 282 -7.29 -11.87 19.05
CA PRO A 282 -6.81 -13.09 18.40
C PRO A 282 -6.20 -12.86 17.00
N GLY A 283 -5.05 -13.49 16.75
CA GLY A 283 -4.21 -13.30 15.57
C GLY A 283 -2.80 -13.86 15.72
N ASP A 284 -2.20 -14.31 14.61
CA ASP A 284 -0.80 -14.75 14.52
C ASP A 284 -0.04 -13.94 13.44
N PRO A 285 0.93 -13.08 13.81
CA PRO A 285 1.21 -12.62 15.17
C PRO A 285 0.11 -11.69 15.70
N PRO A 286 -0.10 -11.63 17.03
CA PRO A 286 -1.09 -10.74 17.64
C PRO A 286 -0.62 -9.28 17.53
N LEU A 287 -1.26 -8.49 16.67
CA LEU A 287 -0.92 -7.07 16.44
C LEU A 287 -2.01 -6.11 16.94
N ARG A 288 -3.30 -6.48 16.81
CA ARG A 288 -4.41 -5.62 17.22
C ARG A 288 -4.60 -5.73 18.73
N ALA A 289 -4.74 -4.59 19.40
CA ALA A 289 -4.92 -4.54 20.86
C ALA A 289 -5.97 -3.50 21.28
N VAL A 290 -6.40 -3.59 22.54
CA VAL A 290 -7.15 -2.54 23.24
C VAL A 290 -6.41 -2.14 24.51
N PHE A 291 -6.50 -0.88 24.89
CA PHE A 291 -6.08 -0.43 26.22
C PHE A 291 -6.97 -1.07 27.29
N ARG A 292 -6.35 -1.52 28.40
CA ARG A 292 -7.03 -1.96 29.62
C ARG A 292 -6.90 -0.86 30.66
N ASP A 293 -5.89 -0.99 31.50
CA ASP A 293 -5.50 -0.03 32.53
C ASP A 293 -4.06 0.46 32.26
N GLY A 294 -3.78 1.71 32.62
CA GLY A 294 -2.46 2.30 32.47
C GLY A 294 -2.49 3.81 32.38
N GLN A 295 -1.31 4.43 32.31
CA GLN A 295 -1.16 5.88 32.27
C GLN A 295 -0.14 6.32 31.22
N ALA A 296 -0.46 7.42 30.52
CA ALA A 296 0.45 8.05 29.57
C ALA A 296 1.47 8.93 30.31
N GLY A 297 2.76 8.61 30.18
CA GLY A 297 3.87 9.33 30.79
C GLY A 297 4.63 10.24 29.83
N CYS A 298 5.69 10.85 30.34
CA CYS A 298 6.77 11.39 29.50
C CYS A 298 7.64 10.20 29.01
N ALA A 299 8.08 10.21 27.75
CA ALA A 299 8.90 9.11 27.25
C ALA A 299 10.26 9.05 27.96
N ALA A 300 10.60 7.91 28.56
CA ALA A 300 11.81 7.74 29.35
C ALA A 300 13.07 7.61 28.48
N LYS A 301 12.95 7.10 27.25
CA LYS A 301 14.07 6.92 26.30
C LYS A 301 13.61 7.12 24.84
N VAL A 302 14.43 7.80 24.04
CA VAL A 302 14.18 7.99 22.58
C VAL A 302 14.51 6.72 21.75
N ALA A 303 15.10 5.69 22.38
CA ALA A 303 15.45 4.45 21.71
C ALA A 303 14.23 3.57 21.39
N LEU A 304 14.20 3.05 20.15
CA LEU A 304 13.28 2.00 19.71
C LEU A 304 13.72 0.63 20.26
N PRO A 305 12.81 -0.19 20.82
CA PRO A 305 13.09 -1.59 21.14
C PRO A 305 13.37 -2.45 19.90
N GLY A 306 14.02 -3.59 20.09
CA GLY A 306 14.22 -4.63 19.07
C GLY A 306 15.37 -4.41 18.07
N ALA A 307 15.58 -3.19 17.55
CA ALA A 307 16.70 -2.91 16.65
C ALA A 307 17.05 -1.41 16.56
N ALA A 308 18.30 -1.05 16.89
CA ALA A 308 18.80 0.33 16.73
C ALA A 308 19.12 0.71 15.27
N SER A 309 19.12 -0.26 14.34
CA SER A 309 19.34 -0.04 12.90
C SER A 309 18.84 -1.24 12.09
N VAL A 310 18.75 -1.09 10.76
CA VAL A 310 18.42 -2.20 9.84
C VAL A 310 19.45 -3.35 9.93
N ALA A 311 20.71 -3.05 10.26
CA ALA A 311 21.73 -4.09 10.49
C ALA A 311 21.43 -4.92 11.75
N ALA A 312 21.01 -4.29 12.85
CA ALA A 312 20.63 -5.02 14.07
C ALA A 312 19.43 -5.96 13.85
N ALA A 313 18.49 -5.59 12.96
CA ALA A 313 17.36 -6.45 12.60
C ALA A 313 17.78 -7.69 11.77
N ARG A 314 18.81 -7.55 10.91
CA ARG A 314 19.45 -8.68 10.21
C ARG A 314 20.17 -9.61 11.22
N ASP A 315 20.84 -9.03 12.21
CA ASP A 315 21.66 -9.78 13.16
C ASP A 315 20.80 -10.53 14.19
N ALA A 316 19.68 -9.94 14.63
CA ALA A 316 18.66 -10.63 15.42
C ALA A 316 18.04 -11.83 14.67
N PHE A 317 17.82 -11.69 13.36
CA PHE A 317 17.36 -12.81 12.54
C PHE A 317 18.42 -13.93 12.44
N ALA A 318 19.70 -13.58 12.29
CA ALA A 318 20.79 -14.56 12.27
C ALA A 318 20.91 -15.38 13.58
N ALA A 319 20.38 -14.85 14.70
CA ALA A 319 20.25 -15.55 15.98
C ALA A 319 18.95 -16.39 16.11
N GLY A 320 18.16 -16.54 15.04
CA GLY A 320 16.94 -17.35 15.03
C GLY A 320 15.67 -16.64 15.53
N VAL A 321 15.73 -15.34 15.81
CA VAL A 321 14.56 -14.55 16.24
C VAL A 321 13.80 -14.05 15.00
N ARG A 322 12.46 -14.16 14.97
CA ARG A 322 11.67 -13.65 13.83
C ARG A 322 11.90 -12.15 13.64
N ALA A 323 12.12 -11.74 12.40
CA ALA A 323 12.17 -10.33 12.04
C ALA A 323 10.78 -9.65 12.24
N PRO A 324 10.72 -8.35 12.60
CA PRO A 324 9.44 -7.67 12.83
C PRO A 324 8.54 -7.70 11.60
N ALA A 325 7.23 -7.93 11.79
CA ALA A 325 6.27 -8.10 10.70
C ALA A 325 6.17 -6.91 9.72
N TRP A 326 6.51 -5.69 10.17
CA TRP A 326 6.60 -4.50 9.31
C TRP A 326 7.81 -4.54 8.37
N LEU A 327 8.90 -5.22 8.74
CA LEU A 327 10.12 -5.32 7.95
C LEU A 327 9.95 -6.32 6.81
N LEU A 328 9.26 -7.44 7.04
CA LEU A 328 8.89 -8.43 6.02
C LEU A 328 8.10 -7.79 4.86
N GLN A 329 7.17 -6.88 5.19
CA GLN A 329 6.40 -6.10 4.21
C GLN A 329 7.27 -5.23 3.31
N ALA A 330 8.35 -4.66 3.84
CA ALA A 330 9.28 -3.80 3.11
C ALA A 330 10.31 -4.62 2.29
N LEU A 331 10.84 -5.70 2.87
CA LEU A 331 11.81 -6.58 2.21
C LEU A 331 11.22 -7.33 1.01
N ALA A 332 9.93 -7.65 1.02
CA ALA A 332 9.24 -8.27 -0.12
C ALA A 332 9.40 -7.47 -1.44
N GLY A 333 9.56 -6.15 -1.37
CA GLY A 333 9.78 -5.27 -2.53
C GLY A 333 11.24 -5.15 -2.98
N GLN A 334 12.17 -5.87 -2.36
CA GLN A 334 13.62 -5.82 -2.61
C GLN A 334 14.20 -7.21 -2.93
N ARG A 335 13.36 -8.22 -3.22
CA ARG A 335 13.80 -9.61 -3.42
C ARG A 335 14.83 -9.76 -4.54
N ASP A 336 14.63 -9.04 -5.64
CA ASP A 336 15.49 -9.09 -6.84
C ASP A 336 16.82 -8.33 -6.64
N THR A 337 16.87 -7.40 -5.69
CA THR A 337 18.03 -6.56 -5.38
C THR A 337 18.86 -7.05 -4.20
N LEU A 338 18.25 -7.82 -3.27
CA LEU A 338 18.89 -8.35 -2.06
C LEU A 338 18.51 -9.83 -1.82
N PRO A 339 18.76 -10.76 -2.75
CA PRO A 339 18.33 -12.15 -2.62
C PRO A 339 18.91 -12.86 -1.39
N GLU A 340 20.24 -12.85 -1.19
CA GLU A 340 20.89 -13.57 -0.08
C GLU A 340 20.50 -13.03 1.32
N PRO A 341 20.34 -11.71 1.56
CA PRO A 341 19.76 -11.20 2.80
C PRO A 341 18.28 -11.57 3.01
N ILE A 342 17.48 -11.70 1.95
CA ILE A 342 16.03 -11.93 2.04
C ILE A 342 15.70 -13.42 2.18
N ASP A 343 16.38 -14.31 1.47
CA ASP A 343 16.26 -15.75 1.67
C ASP A 343 16.86 -16.19 3.01
N ARG A 344 17.72 -15.38 3.65
CA ARG A 344 17.86 -15.41 5.12
C ARG A 344 16.57 -14.89 5.78
N ILE A 345 16.38 -13.57 5.87
CA ILE A 345 15.45 -12.91 6.80
C ILE A 345 13.97 -13.37 6.69
N ALA A 346 13.53 -13.81 5.51
CA ALA A 346 12.16 -14.22 5.24
C ALA A 346 12.05 -15.58 4.53
N GLY A 347 13.16 -16.30 4.31
CA GLY A 347 13.21 -17.56 3.57
C GLY A 347 12.19 -18.61 4.02
N PRO A 348 12.06 -18.92 5.32
CA PRO A 348 11.09 -19.92 5.80
C PRO A 348 9.63 -19.56 5.50
N GLU A 349 9.28 -18.27 5.61
CA GLU A 349 7.91 -17.77 5.38
C GLU A 349 7.60 -17.62 3.88
N PHE A 350 8.56 -17.21 3.06
CA PHE A 350 8.41 -17.22 1.60
C PHE A 350 8.46 -18.64 1.00
N ALA A 351 9.20 -19.59 1.59
CA ALA A 351 9.14 -21.00 1.21
C ALA A 351 7.82 -21.65 1.62
N TRP A 352 7.24 -21.26 2.76
CA TRP A 352 5.86 -21.61 3.11
C TRP A 352 4.86 -21.00 2.13
N LEU A 353 5.04 -19.74 1.73
CA LEU A 353 4.18 -19.08 0.76
C LEU A 353 4.25 -19.77 -0.62
N ALA A 354 5.45 -20.15 -1.06
CA ALA A 354 5.66 -20.92 -2.28
C ALA A 354 4.97 -22.30 -2.20
N ARG A 355 5.13 -23.05 -1.11
CA ARG A 355 4.39 -24.30 -0.86
C ARG A 355 2.87 -24.08 -0.91
N ALA A 356 2.37 -23.01 -0.29
CA ALA A 356 0.95 -22.65 -0.27
C ALA A 356 0.40 -22.14 -1.62
N CYS A 357 1.26 -21.73 -2.55
CA CYS A 357 0.92 -21.36 -3.92
C CYS A 357 1.05 -22.50 -4.94
N GLY A 358 1.77 -23.58 -4.62
CA GLY A 358 2.20 -24.61 -5.59
C GLY A 358 3.48 -24.25 -6.35
N GLU A 359 4.24 -23.27 -5.85
CA GLU A 359 5.47 -22.72 -6.46
C GLU A 359 6.75 -23.20 -5.73
N ALA A 360 6.63 -23.97 -4.66
CA ALA A 360 7.77 -24.69 -4.13
C ALA A 360 8.19 -25.80 -5.11
N PRO A 361 9.50 -26.15 -5.18
CA PRO A 361 9.84 -27.49 -5.64
C PRO A 361 9.06 -28.46 -4.76
N ALA A 362 8.34 -29.40 -5.38
CA ALA A 362 7.65 -30.43 -4.63
C ALA A 362 8.67 -31.18 -3.77
N GLU A 363 8.31 -31.48 -2.51
CA GLU A 363 8.91 -32.63 -1.85
C GLU A 363 8.71 -33.82 -2.79
N THR A 364 9.75 -34.63 -2.96
CA THR A 364 9.78 -35.69 -3.97
C THR A 364 8.96 -36.90 -3.53
N ALA A 365 7.64 -36.70 -3.41
CA ALA A 365 6.69 -37.70 -3.88
C ALA A 365 7.09 -38.10 -5.30
N ASP A 366 7.02 -39.39 -5.62
CA ASP A 366 7.43 -39.92 -6.93
C ASP A 366 6.63 -39.24 -8.05
N ALA A 367 7.27 -38.23 -8.66
CA ALA A 367 6.70 -37.51 -9.77
C ALA A 367 6.58 -38.50 -10.93
N SER A 368 5.34 -38.87 -11.27
CA SER A 368 4.99 -39.71 -12.40
C SER A 368 5.85 -39.31 -13.60
N SER A 369 6.66 -40.25 -14.10
CA SER A 369 7.49 -40.02 -15.29
C SER A 369 6.65 -39.69 -16.52
N ASP A 370 5.37 -40.07 -16.50
CA ASP A 370 4.34 -39.61 -17.41
C ASP A 370 3.65 -38.35 -16.86
N TRP A 371 3.90 -37.21 -17.51
CA TRP A 371 3.28 -35.92 -17.22
C TRP A 371 1.84 -35.79 -17.78
N THR A 372 1.35 -36.78 -18.53
CA THR A 372 0.01 -36.75 -19.14
C THR A 372 -1.12 -37.13 -18.17
N VAL A 373 -0.78 -37.70 -17.01
CA VAL A 373 -1.71 -38.17 -15.97
C VAL A 373 -1.70 -37.25 -14.74
N GLY A 374 -2.87 -37.02 -14.14
CA GLY A 374 -3.03 -36.23 -12.91
C GLY A 374 -3.80 -34.91 -13.09
N THR A 375 -3.88 -34.12 -12.02
CA THR A 375 -4.43 -32.76 -12.02
C THR A 375 -3.54 -31.78 -12.81
N LEU A 376 -4.07 -30.59 -13.13
CA LEU A 376 -3.31 -29.55 -13.82
C LEU A 376 -2.00 -29.17 -13.09
N ALA A 377 -1.99 -29.20 -11.75
CA ALA A 377 -0.81 -28.90 -10.95
C ALA A 377 0.24 -30.02 -11.03
N GLU A 378 -0.17 -31.27 -10.84
CA GLU A 378 0.72 -32.44 -10.91
C GLU A 378 1.32 -32.60 -12.31
N ARG A 379 0.49 -32.50 -13.36
CA ARG A 379 0.92 -32.53 -14.76
C ARG A 379 1.90 -31.40 -15.09
N SER A 380 1.66 -30.20 -14.57
CA SER A 380 2.58 -29.05 -14.69
C SER A 380 3.92 -29.31 -14.01
N ALA A 381 3.91 -29.83 -12.78
CA ALA A 381 5.11 -30.12 -12.01
C ALA A 381 5.94 -31.24 -12.67
N ALA A 382 5.30 -32.33 -13.09
CA ALA A 382 5.93 -33.43 -13.83
C ALA A 382 6.53 -32.97 -15.16
N PHE A 383 5.81 -32.16 -15.95
CA PHE A 383 6.34 -31.61 -17.20
C PHE A 383 7.52 -30.64 -16.97
N THR A 384 7.45 -29.83 -15.90
CA THR A 384 8.55 -28.92 -15.51
C THR A 384 9.79 -29.71 -15.07
N ALA A 385 9.61 -30.79 -14.32
CA ALA A 385 10.68 -31.71 -13.94
C ALA A 385 11.27 -32.45 -15.16
N LEU A 386 10.45 -32.79 -16.16
CA LEU A 386 10.92 -33.35 -17.42
C LEU A 386 11.73 -32.31 -18.23
N ARG A 387 11.24 -31.06 -18.36
CA ARG A 387 12.00 -29.95 -18.98
C ARG A 387 13.33 -29.66 -18.27
N ALA A 388 13.41 -29.83 -16.95
CA ALA A 388 14.64 -29.68 -16.18
C ALA A 388 15.65 -30.83 -16.37
N ARG A 389 15.21 -32.02 -16.82
CA ARG A 389 16.07 -33.17 -17.11
C ARG A 389 16.50 -33.23 -18.58
N ASP A 390 15.55 -33.06 -19.50
CA ASP A 390 15.77 -33.05 -20.94
C ASP A 390 14.76 -32.10 -21.63
N PRO A 391 15.17 -30.85 -21.94
CA PRO A 391 14.39 -29.90 -22.73
C PRO A 391 13.86 -30.45 -24.06
N GLY A 392 14.66 -31.27 -24.76
CA GLY A 392 14.38 -31.79 -26.09
C GLY A 392 13.32 -32.89 -26.05
N ALA A 393 13.53 -33.92 -25.23
CA ALA A 393 12.55 -34.99 -25.05
C ALA A 393 11.22 -34.47 -24.50
N ALA A 394 11.25 -33.51 -23.58
CA ALA A 394 10.05 -32.85 -23.07
C ALA A 394 9.24 -32.17 -24.18
N ARG A 395 9.89 -31.38 -25.06
CA ARG A 395 9.19 -30.72 -26.18
C ARG A 395 8.66 -31.74 -27.20
N VAL A 396 9.44 -32.77 -27.55
CA VAL A 396 9.02 -33.85 -28.45
C VAL A 396 7.80 -34.62 -27.89
N ALA A 397 7.72 -34.80 -26.56
CA ALA A 397 6.55 -35.38 -25.92
C ALA A 397 5.33 -34.43 -25.89
N LEU A 398 5.55 -33.11 -25.81
CA LEU A 398 4.48 -32.10 -25.76
C LEU A 398 3.79 -31.90 -27.13
N GLU A 399 4.56 -31.68 -28.19
CA GLU A 399 4.07 -31.30 -29.52
C GLU A 399 2.88 -32.13 -30.07
N PRO A 400 2.90 -33.48 -30.07
CA PRO A 400 1.84 -34.30 -30.69
C PRO A 400 0.54 -34.35 -29.87
N VAL A 401 0.58 -34.05 -28.58
CA VAL A 401 -0.61 -34.04 -27.71
C VAL A 401 -1.14 -32.63 -27.44
N PHE A 402 -0.29 -31.60 -27.55
CA PHE A 402 -0.58 -30.21 -27.16
C PHE A 402 -1.95 -29.71 -27.63
N ARG A 403 -2.27 -29.84 -28.93
CA ARG A 403 -3.54 -29.36 -29.50
C ARG A 403 -4.81 -30.08 -28.99
N LYS A 404 -4.67 -31.23 -28.31
CA LYS A 404 -5.77 -31.98 -27.69
C LYS A 404 -6.07 -31.52 -26.25
N GLU A 405 -5.11 -30.86 -25.60
CA GLU A 405 -5.24 -30.43 -24.21
C GLU A 405 -6.14 -29.20 -24.03
N LYS A 406 -6.71 -29.05 -22.82
CA LYS A 406 -7.52 -27.88 -22.44
C LYS A 406 -6.66 -26.61 -22.40
N ALA A 407 -7.27 -25.46 -22.71
CA ALA A 407 -6.56 -24.19 -22.91
C ALA A 407 -5.74 -23.74 -21.69
N ASP A 408 -6.25 -23.95 -20.46
CA ASP A 408 -5.54 -23.61 -19.23
C ASP A 408 -4.26 -24.43 -19.07
N LEU A 409 -4.31 -25.73 -19.36
CA LEU A 409 -3.13 -26.59 -19.31
C LEU A 409 -2.17 -26.30 -20.47
N ARG A 410 -2.65 -26.03 -21.69
CA ARG A 410 -1.79 -25.57 -22.81
C ARG A 410 -1.00 -24.32 -22.41
N ASN A 411 -1.66 -23.34 -21.80
CA ASN A 411 -1.02 -22.13 -21.28
C ASN A 411 0.06 -22.49 -20.23
N THR A 412 -0.26 -23.32 -19.25
CA THR A 412 0.71 -23.75 -18.23
C THR A 412 1.92 -24.47 -18.82
N LEU A 413 1.71 -25.41 -19.76
CA LEU A 413 2.78 -26.17 -20.42
C LEU A 413 3.69 -25.28 -21.29
N VAL A 414 3.14 -24.25 -21.95
CA VAL A 414 3.97 -23.26 -22.66
C VAL A 414 4.79 -22.43 -21.67
N ASN A 415 4.21 -21.92 -20.57
CA ASN A 415 5.00 -21.18 -19.56
C ASN A 415 6.13 -22.06 -18.96
N ALA A 416 5.91 -23.37 -18.79
CA ALA A 416 6.91 -24.30 -18.28
C ALA A 416 8.16 -24.46 -19.19
N LEU A 417 8.08 -24.11 -20.48
CA LEU A 417 9.23 -24.09 -21.41
C LEU A 417 10.33 -23.12 -20.98
N ALA A 418 10.05 -22.15 -20.11
CA ALA A 418 11.07 -21.29 -19.49
C ALA A 418 12.17 -22.10 -18.77
N THR A 419 11.83 -23.30 -18.27
CA THR A 419 12.75 -24.18 -17.55
C THR A 419 13.70 -24.88 -18.52
N GLY A 420 14.84 -24.27 -18.81
CA GLY A 420 15.74 -24.73 -19.86
C GLY A 420 15.25 -24.36 -21.26
N LEU A 421 14.83 -23.10 -21.43
CA LEU A 421 14.46 -22.52 -22.71
C LEU A 421 15.66 -22.48 -23.67
N SER A 422 15.43 -22.80 -24.95
CA SER A 422 16.47 -22.86 -25.98
C SER A 422 15.97 -22.40 -27.34
N GLU A 423 16.85 -22.07 -28.28
CA GLU A 423 16.47 -21.76 -29.68
C GLU A 423 15.74 -22.95 -30.36
N ALA A 424 15.93 -24.18 -29.87
CA ALA A 424 15.20 -25.35 -30.35
C ALA A 424 13.70 -25.33 -29.95
N ASP A 425 13.29 -24.49 -28.99
CA ASP A 425 11.88 -24.28 -28.61
C ASP A 425 11.18 -23.22 -29.47
N GLU A 426 11.92 -22.50 -30.32
CA GLU A 426 11.40 -21.41 -31.16
C GLU A 426 10.29 -21.85 -32.13
N PRO A 427 10.38 -22.98 -32.85
CA PRO A 427 9.36 -23.35 -33.84
C PRO A 427 8.01 -23.65 -33.18
N PHE A 428 8.04 -24.33 -32.02
CA PHE A 428 6.85 -24.60 -31.23
C PHE A 428 6.29 -23.31 -30.61
N SER A 429 7.15 -22.46 -30.05
CA SER A 429 6.75 -21.21 -29.40
C SER A 429 6.14 -20.21 -30.40
N GLU A 430 6.71 -20.05 -31.59
CA GLU A 430 6.14 -19.25 -32.69
C GLU A 430 4.78 -19.82 -33.13
N SER A 431 4.61 -21.15 -33.18
CA SER A 431 3.31 -21.76 -33.51
C SER A 431 2.23 -21.52 -32.44
N CYS A 432 2.62 -21.24 -31.20
CA CYS A 432 1.71 -20.91 -30.10
C CYS A 432 1.17 -19.47 -30.18
N LEU A 433 1.73 -18.60 -31.03
CA LEU A 433 1.13 -17.29 -31.36
C LEU A 433 -0.20 -17.42 -32.10
N ASP A 434 -0.45 -18.53 -32.79
CA ASP A 434 -1.68 -18.79 -33.53
C ASP A 434 -2.72 -19.63 -32.73
N ASP A 435 -2.45 -19.91 -31.45
CA ASP A 435 -3.39 -20.64 -30.59
C ASP A 435 -4.63 -19.79 -30.26
N ARG A 436 -5.81 -20.42 -30.23
CA ARG A 436 -7.09 -19.77 -29.92
C ARG A 436 -7.14 -19.16 -28.51
N GLY A 437 -6.47 -19.77 -27.53
CA GLY A 437 -6.39 -19.31 -26.15
C GLY A 437 -5.42 -18.13 -25.98
N SER A 438 -5.93 -16.99 -25.51
CA SER A 438 -5.11 -15.77 -25.30
C SER A 438 -3.95 -15.97 -24.34
N GLY A 439 -4.11 -16.79 -23.29
CA GLY A 439 -3.02 -17.15 -22.37
C GLY A 439 -1.87 -17.86 -23.07
N VAL A 440 -2.16 -18.77 -24.02
CA VAL A 440 -1.14 -19.52 -24.79
C VAL A 440 -0.32 -18.56 -25.66
N ARG A 441 -0.97 -17.63 -26.37
CA ARG A 441 -0.30 -16.60 -27.16
C ARG A 441 0.58 -15.69 -26.30
N LEU A 442 0.06 -15.25 -25.15
CA LEU A 442 0.79 -14.41 -24.21
C LEU A 442 1.98 -15.13 -23.56
N ALA A 443 1.88 -16.45 -23.33
CA ALA A 443 2.98 -17.27 -22.85
C ALA A 443 4.11 -17.35 -23.90
N ALA A 444 3.77 -17.61 -25.17
CA ALA A 444 4.74 -17.59 -26.27
C ALA A 444 5.46 -16.24 -26.40
N GLN A 445 4.72 -15.13 -26.31
CA GLN A 445 5.26 -13.76 -26.37
C GLN A 445 6.15 -13.38 -25.18
N ARG A 446 6.16 -14.15 -24.08
CA ARG A 446 7.11 -13.98 -22.97
C ARG A 446 8.43 -14.73 -23.21
N LEU A 447 8.40 -15.80 -23.98
CA LEU A 447 9.55 -16.68 -24.23
C LEU A 447 10.31 -16.26 -25.48
N LEU A 448 9.60 -15.92 -26.56
CA LEU A 448 10.20 -15.58 -27.85
C LEU A 448 11.17 -14.36 -27.79
N PRO A 449 10.93 -13.29 -27.01
CA PRO A 449 11.92 -12.22 -26.81
C PRO A 449 13.18 -12.64 -26.03
N LEU A 450 13.16 -13.79 -25.35
CA LEU A 450 14.31 -14.37 -24.66
C LEU A 450 15.16 -15.28 -25.59
N LEU A 451 14.72 -15.44 -26.84
CA LEU A 451 15.39 -16.20 -27.91
C LEU A 451 15.83 -15.21 -29.01
N PRO A 452 17.08 -14.70 -28.96
CA PRO A 452 17.56 -13.70 -29.92
C PRO A 452 17.54 -14.16 -31.38
N GLY A 453 17.68 -15.46 -31.63
CA GLY A 453 17.60 -16.06 -32.96
C GLY A 453 16.18 -16.18 -33.52
N SER A 454 15.14 -15.86 -32.74
CA SER A 454 13.76 -16.13 -33.12
C SER A 454 13.22 -15.26 -34.26
N ARG A 455 12.23 -15.80 -35.00
CA ARG A 455 11.47 -15.03 -35.99
C ARG A 455 10.75 -13.84 -35.35
N TYR A 456 10.30 -13.98 -34.11
CA TYR A 456 9.70 -12.88 -33.33
C TYR A 456 10.70 -11.77 -33.03
N ALA A 457 11.88 -12.09 -32.47
CA ALA A 457 12.94 -11.12 -32.19
C ALA A 457 13.41 -10.42 -33.48
N SER A 458 13.49 -11.17 -34.58
CA SER A 458 13.78 -10.64 -35.93
C SER A 458 12.71 -9.64 -36.40
N ARG A 459 11.41 -9.96 -36.26
CA ARG A 459 10.30 -9.03 -36.56
C ARG A 459 10.37 -7.77 -35.70
N MET A 460 10.52 -7.92 -34.38
CA MET A 460 10.60 -6.78 -33.45
C MET A 460 11.81 -5.88 -33.73
N SER A 461 12.94 -6.45 -34.13
CA SER A 461 14.13 -5.70 -34.58
C SER A 461 13.85 -4.89 -35.85
N GLY A 462 13.17 -5.49 -36.84
CA GLY A 462 12.75 -4.80 -38.06
C GLY A 462 11.82 -3.62 -37.77
N TRP A 463 10.80 -3.84 -36.94
CA TRP A 463 9.88 -2.79 -36.50
C TRP A 463 10.58 -1.68 -35.69
N ALA A 464 11.51 -2.03 -34.80
CA ALA A 464 12.27 -1.06 -34.02
C ALA A 464 13.17 -0.17 -34.91
N ARG A 465 13.92 -0.78 -35.84
CA ARG A 465 14.78 -0.06 -36.80
C ARG A 465 13.98 0.80 -37.79
N ALA A 466 12.77 0.36 -38.18
CA ALA A 466 11.86 1.17 -39.01
C ALA A 466 11.25 2.36 -38.23
N ALA A 467 10.99 2.19 -36.93
CA ALA A 467 10.37 3.21 -36.10
C ALA A 467 11.37 4.23 -35.53
N LEU A 468 12.63 3.85 -35.29
CA LEU A 468 13.61 4.67 -34.57
C LEU A 468 14.99 4.63 -35.23
N THR A 469 15.44 5.76 -35.81
CA THR A 469 16.73 5.87 -36.51
C THR A 469 17.53 7.08 -36.04
N VAL A 470 18.84 7.08 -36.31
CA VAL A 470 19.72 8.22 -36.03
C VAL A 470 20.34 8.73 -37.33
N GLU A 471 19.85 9.86 -37.82
CA GLU A 471 20.47 10.55 -38.94
C GLU A 471 21.81 11.18 -38.52
N SER A 472 22.83 10.98 -39.34
CA SER A 472 24.21 11.40 -39.05
C SER A 472 24.73 12.34 -40.13
N LYS A 473 24.77 13.65 -39.85
CA LYS A 473 25.16 14.70 -40.81
C LYS A 473 26.52 15.33 -40.45
N ARG A 474 27.51 15.14 -41.33
CA ARG A 474 28.84 15.75 -41.24
C ARG A 474 28.76 17.28 -41.39
N ARG A 475 29.52 18.04 -40.60
CA ARG A 475 29.60 19.51 -40.67
C ARG A 475 30.75 19.96 -41.57
N LEU A 476 30.62 21.14 -42.20
CA LEU A 476 31.67 21.72 -43.05
C LEU A 476 32.97 22.03 -42.27
N LEU A 477 32.85 22.43 -41.01
CA LEU A 477 33.99 22.72 -40.11
C LEU A 477 34.46 21.48 -39.30
N GLY A 478 34.12 20.28 -39.75
CA GLY A 478 34.46 19.02 -39.08
C GLY A 478 33.47 18.58 -37.99
N GLY A 479 33.53 17.30 -37.66
CA GLY A 479 32.60 16.63 -36.74
C GLY A 479 31.27 16.22 -37.38
N THR A 480 30.52 15.38 -36.66
CA THR A 480 29.22 14.84 -37.08
C THR A 480 28.13 15.30 -36.11
N THR A 481 26.96 15.66 -36.65
CA THR A 481 25.75 15.92 -35.87
C THR A 481 24.85 14.71 -35.99
N HIS A 482 24.37 14.19 -34.87
CA HIS A 482 23.39 13.11 -34.84
C HIS A 482 22.01 13.67 -34.48
N ALA A 483 20.97 13.12 -35.07
CA ALA A 483 19.57 13.46 -34.78
C ALA A 483 18.74 12.18 -34.71
N LEU A 484 18.00 12.01 -33.60
CA LEU A 484 17.04 10.91 -33.47
C LEU A 484 15.79 11.25 -34.28
N VAL A 485 15.46 10.39 -35.24
CA VAL A 485 14.24 10.45 -36.05
C VAL A 485 13.30 9.36 -35.56
N LEU A 486 12.01 9.71 -35.44
CA LEU A 486 10.97 8.86 -34.93
C LEU A 486 9.82 8.76 -35.94
N THR A 487 9.63 7.56 -36.48
CA THR A 487 8.48 7.18 -37.31
C THR A 487 7.51 6.41 -36.42
N LEU A 488 6.30 6.96 -36.21
CA LEU A 488 5.31 6.30 -35.37
C LEU A 488 4.63 5.14 -36.15
N PRO A 489 4.75 3.88 -35.69
CA PRO A 489 4.23 2.71 -36.40
C PRO A 489 2.70 2.72 -36.48
N GLU A 490 2.17 2.06 -37.52
CA GLU A 490 0.73 1.90 -37.73
C GLU A 490 0.26 0.52 -37.24
N GLU A 491 -1.05 0.34 -37.08
CA GLU A 491 -1.64 -0.94 -36.69
C GLU A 491 -1.58 -1.92 -37.88
N SER A 492 -1.12 -3.16 -37.65
CA SER A 492 -1.02 -4.18 -38.70
C SER A 492 -1.43 -5.58 -38.21
N PRO A 493 -1.88 -6.49 -39.10
CA PRO A 493 -2.24 -7.86 -38.72
C PRO A 493 -1.06 -8.65 -38.11
N GLU A 494 0.16 -8.41 -38.57
CA GLU A 494 1.38 -9.04 -38.05
C GLU A 494 1.65 -8.60 -36.60
N LEU A 495 1.52 -7.29 -36.33
CA LEU A 495 1.64 -6.76 -34.97
C LEU A 495 0.54 -7.30 -34.05
N VAL A 496 -0.70 -7.45 -34.53
CA VAL A 496 -1.79 -8.06 -33.74
C VAL A 496 -1.55 -9.56 -33.46
N ARG A 497 -1.00 -10.32 -34.43
CA ARG A 497 -0.56 -11.72 -34.22
C ARG A 497 0.52 -11.81 -33.14
N ASP A 498 1.49 -10.91 -33.17
CA ASP A 498 2.53 -10.77 -32.14
C ASP A 498 2.02 -10.15 -30.81
N SER A 499 0.71 -9.83 -30.73
CA SER A 499 0.00 -9.05 -29.71
C SER A 499 0.77 -7.82 -29.21
N VAL A 500 1.18 -7.05 -30.21
CA VAL A 500 1.61 -5.66 -30.17
C VAL A 500 0.43 -4.84 -30.73
N ASP A 501 -0.68 -4.82 -30.01
CA ASP A 501 -1.92 -4.14 -30.42
C ASP A 501 -2.09 -2.77 -29.75
N ALA A 502 -2.81 -1.86 -30.41
CA ALA A 502 -3.03 -0.49 -29.97
C ALA A 502 -4.08 -0.38 -28.85
N ASN A 503 -3.80 -1.02 -27.71
CA ASN A 503 -4.68 -1.08 -26.55
C ASN A 503 -5.20 0.31 -26.14
N ALA A 504 -6.52 0.47 -26.11
CA ALA A 504 -7.19 1.78 -26.00
C ALA A 504 -6.78 2.59 -24.76
N TRP A 505 -6.36 1.93 -23.67
CA TRP A 505 -5.89 2.60 -22.45
C TRP A 505 -4.52 3.28 -22.61
N GLU A 506 -3.62 2.72 -23.43
CA GLU A 506 -2.29 3.26 -23.67
C GLU A 506 -2.29 4.55 -24.50
N SER A 507 -3.36 4.77 -25.27
CA SER A 507 -3.55 5.95 -26.11
C SER A 507 -3.52 7.28 -25.32
N ARG A 508 -3.78 7.25 -24.00
CA ARG A 508 -3.78 8.43 -23.13
C ARG A 508 -2.42 9.13 -23.02
N ASN A 509 -1.31 8.43 -23.24
CA ASN A 509 0.04 8.97 -23.19
C ASN A 509 0.70 8.99 -24.59
N GLY A 510 0.12 9.77 -25.52
CA GLY A 510 0.70 10.01 -26.86
C GLY A 510 0.02 9.30 -28.04
N GLY A 511 -1.14 8.67 -27.82
CA GLY A 511 -1.94 8.03 -28.88
C GLY A 511 -1.55 6.59 -29.19
N ALA A 512 -2.44 5.88 -29.91
CA ALA A 512 -2.31 4.48 -30.31
C ALA A 512 -0.92 4.12 -30.87
N ARG A 513 -0.39 4.92 -31.80
CA ARG A 513 0.91 4.68 -32.42
C ARG A 513 2.11 4.83 -31.48
N SER A 514 1.97 5.63 -30.41
CA SER A 514 2.98 5.72 -29.34
C SER A 514 2.92 4.52 -28.38
N ALA A 515 1.74 3.89 -28.23
CA ALA A 515 1.62 2.60 -27.55
C ALA A 515 2.33 1.49 -28.32
N LEU A 516 2.02 1.35 -29.61
CA LEU A 516 2.67 0.40 -30.51
C LEU A 516 4.20 0.55 -30.49
N LEU A 517 4.72 1.77 -30.61
CA LEU A 517 6.15 2.07 -30.48
C LEU A 517 6.74 1.52 -29.17
N ARG A 518 6.14 1.84 -28.02
CA ARG A 518 6.63 1.37 -26.71
C ARG A 518 6.56 -0.15 -26.59
N ALA A 519 5.52 -0.76 -27.13
CA ALA A 519 5.34 -2.21 -27.14
C ALA A 519 6.38 -2.93 -28.02
N ILE A 520 6.76 -2.36 -29.17
CA ILE A 520 7.84 -2.84 -30.05
C ILE A 520 9.20 -2.69 -29.37
N LEU A 521 9.54 -1.48 -28.90
CA LEU A 521 10.85 -1.19 -28.29
C LEU A 521 11.10 -2.00 -27.00
N ALA A 522 10.05 -2.41 -26.28
CA ALA A 522 10.15 -3.28 -25.11
C ALA A 522 10.32 -4.77 -25.43
N ARG A 523 10.22 -5.17 -26.71
CA ARG A 523 10.31 -6.55 -27.20
C ARG A 523 11.45 -6.78 -28.20
N ALA A 524 12.01 -5.72 -28.77
CA ALA A 524 13.15 -5.80 -29.66
C ALA A 524 14.43 -6.15 -28.86
N PRO A 525 15.27 -7.10 -29.32
CA PRO A 525 16.57 -7.37 -28.72
C PRO A 525 17.51 -6.16 -28.88
N LEU A 526 18.52 -6.07 -28.01
CA LEU A 526 19.37 -4.86 -27.92
C LEU A 526 20.28 -4.64 -29.15
N ASP A 527 20.55 -5.68 -29.93
CA ASP A 527 21.29 -5.58 -31.19
C ASP A 527 20.49 -4.85 -32.30
N ALA A 528 19.16 -4.72 -32.13
CA ALA A 528 18.33 -3.84 -32.96
C ALA A 528 18.91 -2.41 -33.04
N PHE A 529 19.63 -1.96 -32.00
CA PHE A 529 20.22 -0.63 -31.86
C PHE A 529 21.75 -0.59 -32.03
N ALA A 530 22.38 -1.70 -32.44
CA ALA A 530 23.85 -1.86 -32.45
C ALA A 530 24.61 -0.89 -33.36
N ASP A 531 23.96 -0.33 -34.38
CA ASP A 531 24.56 0.62 -35.35
C ASP A 531 25.22 1.84 -34.67
N HIS A 532 24.78 2.17 -33.46
CA HIS A 532 25.31 3.27 -32.66
C HIS A 532 25.48 2.90 -31.18
N PRO A 533 26.52 3.43 -30.50
CA PRO A 533 26.78 3.09 -29.10
C PRO A 533 25.63 3.57 -28.19
N PRO A 534 25.18 2.79 -27.18
CA PRO A 534 24.01 3.11 -26.35
C PRO A 534 23.98 4.54 -25.76
N ARG A 535 25.15 5.09 -25.40
CA ARG A 535 25.31 6.48 -24.94
C ARG A 535 24.75 7.52 -25.91
N LEU A 536 24.80 7.27 -27.22
CA LEU A 536 24.31 8.19 -28.25
C LEU A 536 22.78 8.16 -28.32
N TRP A 537 22.17 6.97 -28.35
CA TRP A 537 20.71 6.80 -28.29
C TRP A 537 20.12 7.51 -27.06
N ILE A 538 20.69 7.28 -25.88
CA ILE A 538 20.26 7.89 -24.60
C ILE A 538 20.43 9.42 -24.64
N ALA A 539 21.59 9.92 -25.08
CA ALA A 539 21.85 11.35 -25.15
C ALA A 539 20.93 12.09 -26.15
N LEU A 540 20.56 11.45 -27.27
CA LEU A 540 19.63 12.03 -28.24
C LEU A 540 18.18 11.99 -27.74
N ALA A 541 17.77 10.94 -27.04
CA ALA A 541 16.44 10.85 -26.42
C ALA A 541 16.24 11.97 -25.38
N LEU A 542 17.14 12.07 -24.39
CA LEU A 542 17.14 13.16 -23.39
C LEU A 542 17.28 14.55 -24.05
N GLY A 543 18.13 14.65 -25.09
CA GLY A 543 18.32 15.85 -25.90
C GLY A 543 17.15 16.22 -26.82
N SER A 544 16.07 15.42 -26.83
CA SER A 544 14.80 15.73 -27.50
C SER A 544 13.80 16.39 -26.55
N GLU A 545 13.75 15.97 -25.28
CA GLU A 545 12.89 16.52 -24.23
C GLU A 545 13.21 18.02 -23.98
N GLY A 546 14.50 18.34 -23.86
CA GLY A 546 14.97 19.70 -23.57
C GLY A 546 14.80 20.72 -24.71
N ARG A 547 14.27 20.34 -25.88
CA ARG A 547 14.25 21.20 -27.09
C ARG A 547 12.93 21.93 -27.35
N THR A 548 12.08 22.08 -26.33
CA THR A 548 10.86 22.91 -26.41
C THR A 548 11.18 24.41 -26.34
N ARG A 549 11.65 25.00 -27.45
CA ARG A 549 11.68 26.47 -27.61
C ARG A 549 10.25 27.02 -27.48
N SER A 550 10.06 27.99 -26.60
CA SER A 550 8.78 28.68 -26.39
C SER A 550 8.50 29.67 -27.52
N SER A 551 7.59 29.30 -28.43
CA SER A 551 7.10 30.20 -29.49
C SER A 551 5.97 31.10 -29.00
N THR A 552 6.27 31.99 -28.06
CA THR A 552 5.49 33.22 -27.84
C THR A 552 6.15 34.33 -28.65
N ASP A 553 5.96 34.26 -29.97
CA ASP A 553 5.98 35.38 -30.93
C ASP A 553 5.78 34.83 -32.35
N TYR A 554 4.54 34.87 -32.84
CA TYR A 554 4.23 34.78 -34.27
C TYR A 554 2.87 35.40 -34.58
N THR A 555 2.85 36.60 -35.15
CA THR A 555 1.68 37.15 -35.82
C THR A 555 1.61 36.59 -37.25
N PRO A 556 0.47 36.05 -37.71
CA PRO A 556 0.40 35.40 -39.02
C PRO A 556 0.32 36.41 -40.16
N ARG A 557 1.24 36.33 -41.12
CA ARG A 557 1.00 36.82 -42.49
C ARG A 557 0.21 35.76 -43.29
N PRO A 558 -0.79 36.16 -44.11
CA PRO A 558 -1.56 35.23 -44.93
C PRO A 558 -0.84 34.86 -46.23
N GLY A 559 -1.08 33.63 -46.73
CA GLY A 559 -0.81 33.26 -48.14
C GLY A 559 0.31 32.24 -48.40
N ALA A 560 0.11 30.96 -48.01
CA ALA A 560 0.79 29.78 -48.57
C ALA A 560 0.00 28.50 -48.24
N PRO A 561 0.03 27.44 -49.08
CA PRO A 561 -0.74 26.21 -48.86
C PRO A 561 -0.16 25.31 -47.75
N ALA A 562 -1.03 24.57 -47.04
CA ALA A 562 -0.67 23.83 -45.84
C ALA A 562 -0.24 22.37 -46.10
N THR A 563 1.03 22.05 -45.86
CA THR A 563 1.53 20.67 -45.72
C THR A 563 1.62 20.28 -44.25
N ARG A 564 0.72 19.39 -43.80
CA ARG A 564 0.45 19.13 -42.38
C ARG A 564 1.43 18.13 -41.73
N THR A 565 2.67 18.55 -41.48
CA THR A 565 3.65 17.77 -40.71
C THR A 565 3.46 17.96 -39.19
N GLY A 566 2.67 17.07 -38.57
CA GLY A 566 2.33 17.15 -37.14
C GLY A 566 3.47 16.73 -36.21
N ARG A 567 4.18 17.69 -35.60
CA ARG A 567 5.12 17.41 -34.50
C ARG A 567 4.36 17.13 -33.20
N ALA A 568 4.42 15.90 -32.70
CA ALA A 568 3.88 15.54 -31.39
C ALA A 568 4.70 16.18 -30.24
N ARG A 569 4.04 16.50 -29.12
CA ARG A 569 4.68 16.95 -27.88
C ARG A 569 4.88 15.79 -26.91
N TRP A 570 6.02 15.77 -26.23
CA TRP A 570 6.21 14.97 -25.01
C TRP A 570 5.45 15.60 -23.83
N PRO A 571 4.82 14.79 -22.94
CA PRO A 571 4.25 15.28 -21.69
C PRO A 571 5.36 15.56 -20.65
N ARG A 572 5.13 16.55 -19.77
CA ARG A 572 6.08 16.92 -18.70
C ARG A 572 6.03 15.91 -17.55
N PHE A 573 7.20 15.58 -17.00
CA PHE A 573 7.34 14.84 -15.73
C PHE A 573 8.23 15.61 -14.74
N TRP A 574 7.90 15.43 -13.44
CA TRP A 574 8.62 15.82 -12.23
C TRP A 574 8.80 17.31 -11.84
N PRO A 575 8.44 17.70 -10.60
CA PRO A 575 8.88 18.94 -9.95
C PRO A 575 10.04 18.70 -8.94
N MET A 576 11.01 19.60 -8.87
CA MET A 576 12.06 19.59 -7.83
C MET A 576 11.72 20.53 -6.65
N PRO A 577 11.93 20.11 -5.39
CA PRO A 577 11.88 21.00 -4.23
C PRO A 577 13.24 21.68 -3.97
N MET A 578 13.24 22.98 -3.65
CA MET A 578 14.44 23.69 -3.16
C MET A 578 14.54 23.63 -1.63
N ALA A 579 15.73 23.40 -1.10
CA ALA A 579 16.00 23.39 0.34
C ALA A 579 16.51 24.76 0.86
N ARG A 580 16.23 25.07 2.13
CA ARG A 580 16.91 26.13 2.91
C ARG A 580 17.27 25.62 4.31
N ARG A 581 18.36 26.12 4.87
CA ARG A 581 18.91 25.77 6.21
C ARG A 581 18.87 26.96 7.16
N SER A 582 18.74 26.69 8.47
CA SER A 582 19.28 27.42 9.66
C SER A 582 18.33 27.29 10.86
N ARG A 583 18.75 27.44 12.12
CA ARG A 583 20.02 27.17 12.85
C ARG A 583 19.62 26.93 14.34
N ALA A 584 20.46 26.29 15.14
CA ALA A 584 20.17 25.92 16.54
C ALA A 584 20.78 26.89 17.57
N CYS A 585 20.27 26.86 18.81
CA CYS A 585 20.89 27.31 20.07
C CYS A 585 20.31 26.50 21.27
N ALA A 586 20.91 26.59 22.47
CA ALA A 586 20.70 25.65 23.59
C ALA A 586 20.13 26.28 24.89
N GLY A 587 19.70 25.43 25.86
CA GLY A 587 19.39 25.77 27.27
C GLY A 587 20.61 25.55 28.20
N PRO A 588 20.50 25.09 29.48
CA PRO A 588 19.34 24.76 30.35
C PRO A 588 19.32 25.71 31.59
N PRO A 589 19.20 25.36 32.91
CA PRO A 589 18.54 24.27 33.67
C PRO A 589 17.68 24.71 34.91
N SER A 590 17.09 23.74 35.65
CA SER A 590 16.78 23.71 37.13
C SER A 590 15.91 24.81 37.81
N SER A 591 15.05 24.55 38.82
CA SER A 591 14.52 23.31 39.44
C SER A 591 13.34 23.59 40.43
N SER A 592 12.63 22.53 40.84
CA SER A 592 11.82 22.34 42.09
C SER A 592 10.48 23.08 42.38
N VAL A 593 9.38 22.30 42.34
CA VAL A 593 8.28 22.16 43.35
C VAL A 593 7.13 23.21 43.51
N SER A 594 5.88 22.70 43.42
CA SER A 594 4.54 23.23 43.84
C SER A 594 3.76 24.23 42.93
N GLY A 595 2.40 24.18 42.94
CA GLY A 595 1.46 24.88 42.03
C GLY A 595 0.08 25.25 42.65
N ARG A 596 -0.78 26.08 41.99
CA ARG A 596 -1.62 27.17 42.61
C ARG A 596 -2.68 27.89 41.64
N ARG A 597 -3.26 29.13 41.90
CA ARG A 597 -4.37 29.90 41.15
C ARG A 597 -4.25 31.49 40.79
N LEU A 598 -3.32 31.94 39.92
CA LEU A 598 -2.76 33.29 39.58
C LEU A 598 -3.74 34.43 39.20
N SER A 599 -3.45 35.66 39.67
CA SER A 599 -4.21 36.88 39.35
C SER A 599 -3.36 38.15 39.05
N THR A 600 -3.24 38.54 37.77
CA THR A 600 -3.04 39.94 37.32
C THR A 600 -3.29 40.07 35.81
N SER A 601 -3.49 41.29 35.29
CA SER A 601 -3.93 41.53 33.90
C SER A 601 -2.85 42.14 33.02
N PHE A 602 -2.72 41.64 31.77
CA PHE A 602 -1.94 42.28 30.70
C PHE A 602 -2.76 42.42 29.40
N PRO A 603 -2.66 43.54 28.65
CA PRO A 603 -3.31 43.71 27.35
C PRO A 603 -2.46 43.15 26.19
N MET A 604 -3.12 42.67 25.15
CA MET A 604 -2.50 42.32 23.85
C MET A 604 -2.67 43.47 22.84
N PRO A 605 -1.71 43.70 21.92
CA PRO A 605 -1.72 44.83 21.00
C PRO A 605 -2.73 44.66 19.85
N THR A 606 -3.30 45.77 19.38
CA THR A 606 -4.23 45.81 18.24
C THR A 606 -3.49 46.12 16.93
N GLY A 607 -3.65 45.26 15.93
CA GLY A 607 -3.07 45.48 14.60
C GLY A 607 -3.83 46.53 13.80
N ARG A 608 -3.17 47.61 13.37
CA ARG A 608 -3.72 48.56 12.40
C ARG A 608 -3.92 47.87 11.04
N ARG A 609 -5.08 48.10 10.41
CA ARG A 609 -5.22 48.00 8.95
C ARG A 609 -4.98 49.39 8.36
N GLY A 610 -4.33 49.44 7.21
CA GLY A 610 -4.26 50.63 6.36
C GLY A 610 -4.69 50.25 4.94
N SER A 611 -5.51 51.10 4.33
CA SER A 611 -5.89 51.02 2.91
C SER A 611 -5.41 52.30 2.21
N PRO A 612 -4.86 52.22 1.00
CA PRO A 612 -4.76 53.36 0.09
C PRO A 612 -5.90 53.34 -0.93
N SER A 613 -6.40 54.55 -1.28
CA SER A 613 -7.33 54.87 -2.39
C SER A 613 -8.55 53.95 -2.53
#